data_AF-A0A2N1TCN7-F1
#
_entry.id   AF-A0A2N1TCN7-F1
#
_cell.length_a   1.000
_cell.length_b   1.000
_cell.length_c   1.000
_cell.angle_alpha   90.00
_cell.angle_beta   90.00
_cell.angle_gamma   90.00
#
_symmetry.space_group_name_H-M   'P 1'
#
loop_
_entity.id
_entity.type
_entity.pdbx_description
1 polymer ?
#
loop_
_entity_poly.entity_id
_entity_poly.type
_entity_poly.pdbx_seq_one_letter_code
_entity_poly.pdbx_strand_id
1 'polypeptide(L)'
;MHHIVYSNSICMHKHGEPNEKARKVLNMASGSLVKIPEMVENGRYCPDVIQRIDSVIGLLKSARTELLRGHLDSCLAERLKNDKEGAVKELLKIYNL
;
A
#
# COMPACT_ATOMS: atom_id res chain seq x y z
N MET A 1 -14.54 18.67 -4.44
CA MET A 1 -13.72 18.22 -3.28
C MET A 1 -14.27 16.90 -2.78
N HIS A 2 -13.68 15.77 -3.16
CA HIS A 2 -14.05 14.49 -2.57
C HIS A 2 -13.32 14.35 -1.23
N HIS A 3 -14.09 14.46 -0.15
CA HIS A 3 -13.65 14.11 1.20
C HIS A 3 -13.42 12.60 1.26
N ILE A 4 -12.15 12.17 1.26
CA ILE A 4 -11.80 10.81 1.66
C ILE A 4 -11.91 10.78 3.19
N VAL A 5 -13.07 10.32 3.68
CA VAL A 5 -13.23 9.95 5.09
C VAL A 5 -12.39 8.70 5.31
N TYR A 6 -11.19 8.87 5.86
CA TYR A 6 -10.46 7.76 6.47
C TYR A 6 -11.24 7.35 7.73
N SER A 7 -12.18 6.42 7.56
CA SER A 7 -12.74 5.68 8.70
C SER A 7 -11.57 5.06 9.45
N ASN A 8 -11.51 5.33 10.75
CA ASN A 8 -10.44 5.01 11.67
C ASN A 8 -10.40 3.50 11.97
N SER A 9 -10.29 2.66 10.94
CA SER A 9 -10.02 1.23 11.07
C SER A 9 -8.52 1.05 11.19
N ILE A 10 -8.06 0.94 12.44
CA ILE A 10 -6.67 0.65 12.76
C ILE A 10 -6.29 -0.65 12.04
N CYS A 11 -5.38 -0.56 11.07
CA CYS A 11 -4.81 -1.70 10.37
C CYS A 11 -3.96 -2.52 11.36
N MET A 12 -4.59 -3.43 12.09
CA MET A 12 -3.93 -4.36 12.99
C MET A 12 -3.69 -5.68 12.25
N HIS A 13 -2.45 -6.17 12.19
CA HIS A 13 -2.18 -7.55 11.77
C HIS A 13 -2.23 -8.48 12.99
N LYS A 14 -2.10 -9.81 12.77
CA LYS A 14 -2.14 -10.84 13.83
C LYS A 14 -1.63 -10.30 15.18
N HIS A 15 -2.51 -10.26 16.18
CA HIS A 15 -2.19 -9.85 17.55
C HIS A 15 -1.79 -8.38 17.77
N GLY A 16 -2.13 -7.45 16.87
CA GLY A 16 -1.89 -6.02 17.06
C GLY A 16 -0.53 -5.51 16.58
N GLU A 17 0.25 -6.37 15.92
CA GLU A 17 1.58 -6.02 15.41
C GLU A 17 1.52 -5.32 14.03
N PRO A 18 2.42 -4.35 13.75
CA PRO A 18 2.52 -3.71 12.43
C PRO A 18 3.02 -4.65 11.32
N ASN A 19 2.64 -4.37 10.06
CA ASN A 19 3.21 -5.06 8.90
C ASN A 19 4.63 -4.56 8.61
N GLU A 20 5.61 -5.15 9.30
CA GLU A 20 7.00 -4.74 9.23
C GLU A 20 7.58 -4.83 7.80
N LYS A 21 7.14 -5.81 7.00
CA LYS A 21 7.57 -5.95 5.60
C LYS A 21 7.06 -4.80 4.75
N ALA A 22 5.75 -4.52 4.79
CA ALA A 22 5.17 -3.39 4.09
C ALA A 22 5.81 -2.07 4.52
N ARG A 23 6.05 -1.88 5.83
CA ARG A 23 6.71 -0.69 6.38
C ARG A 23 8.11 -0.49 5.82
N LYS A 24 8.93 -1.55 5.76
CA LYS A 24 10.28 -1.49 5.16
C LYS A 24 10.21 -1.09 3.68
N VAL A 25 9.31 -1.68 2.90
CA VAL A 25 9.15 -1.37 1.48
C VAL A 25 8.66 0.06 1.26
N LEU A 26 7.72 0.54 2.07
CA LEU A 26 7.25 1.93 2.04
C LEU A 26 8.37 2.91 2.35
N ASN A 27 9.23 2.63 3.33
CA ASN A 27 10.38 3.49 3.63
C ASN A 27 11.36 3.57 2.45
N MET A 28 11.60 2.46 1.75
CA MET A 28 12.41 2.45 0.52
C MET A 28 11.75 3.26 -0.60
N ALA A 29 10.43 3.15 -0.77
CA ALA A 29 9.66 3.93 -1.75
C ALA A 29 9.76 5.42 -1.46
N SER A 30 9.52 5.84 -0.21
CA SER A 30 9.58 7.23 0.23
C SER A 30 10.96 7.83 0.03
N GLY A 31 12.02 7.13 0.45
CA GLY A 31 13.40 7.60 0.25
C GLY A 31 13.79 7.71 -1.23
N SER A 32 13.20 6.89 -2.10
CA SER A 32 13.40 6.97 -3.54
C SER A 32 12.60 8.10 -4.18
N LEU A 33 11.36 8.31 -3.73
CA LEU A 33 10.46 9.35 -4.24
C LEU A 33 10.99 10.76 -3.97
N VAL A 34 11.51 11.01 -2.77
CA VAL A 34 12.05 12.33 -2.36
C VAL A 34 13.18 12.83 -3.28
N LYS A 35 13.90 11.93 -3.95
CA LYS A 35 15.01 12.28 -4.85
C LYS A 35 14.57 12.60 -6.29
N ILE A 36 13.35 12.23 -6.67
CA ILE A 36 12.88 12.40 -8.06
C ILE A 36 12.74 13.89 -8.44
N PRO A 37 12.20 14.79 -7.58
CA PRO A 37 12.16 16.22 -7.87
C PRO A 37 13.54 16.80 -8.19
N GLU A 38 14.56 16.46 -7.39
CA GLU A 38 15.95 16.89 -7.62
C GLU A 38 16.47 16.43 -8.99
N MET A 39 16.11 15.22 -9.44
CA MET A 39 16.47 14.76 -10.79
C MET A 39 15.85 15.63 -11.89
N VAL A 40 14.61 16.09 -11.69
CA VAL A 40 13.93 16.97 -12.64
C VAL A 40 14.56 18.36 -12.63
N GLU A 41 14.81 18.93 -11.45
CA GLU A 41 15.43 20.25 -11.27
C GLU A 41 16.83 20.30 -11.88
N ASN A 42 17.61 19.21 -11.75
CA ASN A 42 18.94 19.10 -12.32
C ASN A 42 18.95 18.74 -13.82
N GLY A 43 17.78 18.69 -14.48
CA GLY A 43 17.69 18.42 -15.92
C GLY A 43 18.18 17.02 -16.31
N ARG A 44 18.00 16.02 -15.45
CA ARG A 44 18.38 14.62 -15.75
C ARG A 44 17.60 14.10 -16.95
N TYR A 45 18.23 13.17 -17.69
CA TYR A 45 17.64 12.56 -18.88
C TYR A 45 16.28 11.93 -18.56
N CYS A 46 15.23 12.34 -19.29
CA CYS A 46 13.85 11.98 -18.95
C CYS A 46 13.60 10.47 -18.78
N PRO A 47 14.16 9.58 -19.64
CA PRO A 47 14.06 8.14 -19.42
C PRO A 47 14.59 7.64 -18.08
N ASP A 48 15.66 8.24 -17.53
CA ASP A 48 16.19 7.87 -16.21
C ASP A 48 15.20 8.27 -15.10
N VAL A 49 14.58 9.45 -15.22
CA VAL A 49 13.56 9.93 -14.27
C VAL A 49 12.33 9.02 -14.33
N ILE A 50 11.88 8.65 -15.53
CA ILE A 50 10.76 7.73 -15.75
C ILE A 50 11.08 6.37 -15.12
N GLN A 51 12.26 5.80 -15.39
CA GLN A 51 12.66 4.52 -14.81
C GLN A 51 12.72 4.58 -13.28
N ARG A 52 13.12 5.72 -12.71
CA ARG A 52 13.11 5.93 -11.26
C ARG A 52 11.69 5.97 -10.70
N ILE A 53 10.76 6.65 -11.38
CA ILE A 53 9.33 6.67 -11.03
C ILE A 53 8.76 5.24 -11.06
N ASP A 54 9.01 4.49 -12.14
CA ASP A 54 8.53 3.11 -12.29
C ASP A 54 9.05 2.19 -11.18
N SER A 55 10.30 2.39 -10.77
CA SER A 55 10.88 1.68 -9.62
C SER A 55 10.13 1.97 -8.32
N VAL A 56 9.75 3.24 -8.08
CA VAL A 56 8.93 3.63 -6.92
C VAL A 56 7.54 3.00 -7.01
N ILE A 57 6.90 3.03 -8.18
CA ILE A 57 5.60 2.38 -8.41
C ILE A 57 5.70 0.88 -8.09
N GLY A 58 6.78 0.21 -8.49
CA GLY A 58 7.05 -1.19 -8.16
C GLY A 58 7.11 -1.45 -6.66
N LEU A 59 7.81 -0.58 -5.90
CA LEU A 59 7.85 -0.66 -4.44
C LEU A 59 6.47 -0.46 -3.81
N LEU A 60 5.69 0.52 -4.29
CA LEU A 60 4.33 0.76 -3.81
C LEU A 60 3.40 -0.42 -4.07
N LYS A 61 3.51 -1.06 -5.25
CA LYS A 61 2.77 -2.30 -5.56
C LYS A 61 3.15 -3.44 -4.61
N SER A 62 4.45 -3.61 -4.33
CA SER A 62 4.94 -4.61 -3.38
C SER A 62 4.41 -4.36 -1.97
N ALA A 63 4.48 -3.12 -1.47
CA ALA A 63 3.94 -2.76 -0.17
C ALA A 63 2.42 -3.03 -0.06
N ARG A 64 1.65 -2.67 -1.11
CA ARG A 64 0.22 -2.98 -1.20
C ARG A 64 -0.03 -4.48 -1.07
N THR A 65 0.74 -5.32 -1.79
CA THR A 65 0.60 -6.77 -1.72
C THR A 65 0.90 -7.32 -0.32
N GLU A 66 1.96 -6.83 0.35
CA GLU A 66 2.28 -7.27 1.72
C GLU A 66 1.18 -6.89 2.72
N LEU A 67 0.60 -5.69 2.60
CA LEU A 67 -0.54 -5.26 3.42
C LEU A 67 -1.76 -6.14 3.19
N LEU A 68 -2.11 -6.37 1.92
CA LEU A 68 -3.26 -7.19 1.58
C LEU A 68 -3.07 -8.62 2.08
N ARG A 69 -1.91 -9.23 1.82
CA ARG A 69 -1.60 -10.58 2.31
C ARG A 69 -1.79 -10.68 3.81
N GLY A 70 -1.21 -9.74 4.55
CA GLY A 70 -1.34 -9.74 6.00
C GLY A 70 -2.79 -9.52 6.47
N HIS A 71 -3.61 -8.77 5.73
CA HIS A 71 -5.04 -8.55 6.05
C HIS A 71 -5.86 -9.83 5.80
N LEU A 72 -5.61 -10.51 4.68
CA LEU A 72 -6.20 -11.82 4.35
C LEU A 72 -5.84 -12.86 5.42
N ASP A 73 -4.59 -12.90 5.86
CA ASP A 73 -4.06 -13.89 6.82
C ASP A 73 -4.44 -13.61 8.30
N SER A 74 -5.06 -12.45 8.60
CA SER A 74 -5.45 -12.07 9.97
C SER A 74 -6.91 -11.64 10.08
N CYS A 75 -7.19 -10.35 9.94
CA CYS A 75 -8.47 -9.75 10.32
C CYS A 75 -9.60 -10.23 9.41
N LEU A 76 -9.31 -10.38 8.11
CA LEU A 76 -10.31 -10.85 7.17
C LEU A 76 -10.60 -12.34 7.33
N ALA A 77 -9.59 -13.17 7.60
CA ALA A 77 -9.78 -14.60 7.86
C ALA A 77 -10.73 -14.87 9.04
N GLU A 78 -10.58 -14.11 10.13
CA GLU A 78 -11.50 -14.21 11.27
C GLU A 78 -12.88 -13.64 10.95
N ARG A 79 -12.96 -12.52 10.21
CA ARG A 79 -14.23 -11.92 9.80
C ARG A 79 -15.01 -12.84 8.86
N LEU A 80 -14.35 -13.56 7.96
CA LEU A 80 -14.99 -14.52 7.04
C LEU A 80 -15.78 -15.62 7.75
N LYS A 81 -15.39 -15.98 8.99
CA LYS A 81 -16.10 -16.99 9.79
C LYS A 81 -17.42 -16.45 10.36
N ASN A 82 -17.49 -15.15 10.64
CA ASN A 82 -18.59 -14.51 11.37
C ASN A 82 -19.48 -13.61 10.49
N ASP A 83 -18.94 -13.02 9.44
CA ASP A 83 -19.57 -12.06 8.52
C ASP A 83 -18.95 -12.21 7.12
N LYS A 84 -19.37 -13.27 6.41
CA LYS A 84 -18.86 -13.60 5.09
C LYS A 84 -19.19 -12.53 4.05
N GLU A 85 -20.42 -12.01 4.06
CA GLU A 85 -20.86 -11.00 3.08
C GLU A 85 -20.11 -9.68 3.25
N GLY A 86 -19.95 -9.20 4.49
CA GLY A 86 -19.19 -8.00 4.76
C GLY A 86 -17.72 -8.14 4.38
N ALA A 87 -17.10 -9.29 4.67
CA ALA A 87 -15.72 -9.57 4.29
C ALA A 87 -15.53 -9.59 2.75
N VAL A 88 -16.45 -10.20 2.00
CA VAL A 88 -16.39 -10.20 0.52
C VAL A 88 -16.59 -8.78 -0.03
N LYS A 89 -17.55 -8.03 0.51
CA LYS A 89 -17.82 -6.64 0.09
C LYS A 89 -16.62 -5.71 0.34
N GLU A 90 -15.89 -5.93 1.43
CA GLU A 90 -14.65 -5.22 1.73
C GLU A 90 -13.57 -5.48 0.67
N LEU A 91 -13.38 -6.74 0.25
CA LEU A 91 -12.42 -7.08 -0.81
C LEU A 91 -12.79 -6.49 -2.17
N LEU A 92 -14.07 -6.55 -2.56
CA LEU A 92 -14.53 -5.96 -3.82
C LEU A 92 -14.23 -4.46 -3.86
N LYS A 93 -14.46 -3.76 -2.74
CA LYS A 93 -14.13 -2.33 -2.62
C LYS A 93 -12.64 -2.03 -2.78
N ILE A 94 -11.74 -2.86 -2.23
CA ILE A 94 -10.28 -2.70 -2.35
C ILE A 94 -9.81 -2.81 -3.81
N TYR A 95 -10.47 -3.66 -4.59
CA TYR A 95 -10.15 -3.93 -5.99
C TYR A 95 -11.00 -3.14 -6.98
N ASN A 96 -11.89 -2.27 -6.48
CA ASN A 96 -12.80 -1.48 -7.31
C ASN A 96 -13.64 -2.36 -8.27
N LEU A 97 -14.11 -3.50 -7.78
CA LEU A 97 -14.98 -4.45 -8.47
C LEU A 97 -16.44 -4.35 -8.02
#